data_AF-A0AB72UFW6-F1
#
_entry.id   AF-A0AB72UFW6-F1
#
_cell.length_a   1.000
_cell.length_b   1.000
_cell.length_c   1.000
_cell.angle_alpha   90.00
_cell.angle_beta   90.00
_cell.angle_gamma   90.00
#
_symmetry.space_group_name_H-M   'P 1'
#
loop_
_entity.id
_entity.type
_entity.pdbx_description
1 polymer ?
#
loop_
_entity_poly.entity_id
_entity_poly.type
_entity_poly.pdbx_seq_one_letter_code
_entity_poly.pdbx_strand_id
1 'polypeptide(L)'
;MAALAALGTIWIINKQIKQADLSHREQIKQADLLHKEERLRRLEAARSVMPLALSKMCGYSMACILYAKSYWQEVPDREQPLISDDVISVLRDVVETADDDIRIAVRSLISRYQIQAAMLRDLAPEPRKLVAFGLDESIADAIIDATKLHAHASNFFKYARFDSEAVPLDPTDDAVESQLRFWGLNEDIEPSVWSRMKDPV
;
A
#
# COMPACT_ATOMS: atom_id res chain seq x y z
N MET A 1 -57.22 27.99 -38.95
CA MET A 1 -57.12 27.79 -37.48
C MET A 1 -56.31 26.56 -37.07
N ALA A 2 -56.41 25.40 -37.74
CA ALA A 2 -55.68 24.18 -37.37
C ALA A 2 -54.14 24.30 -37.34
N ALA A 3 -53.54 25.01 -38.30
CA ALA A 3 -52.08 25.16 -38.38
C ALA A 3 -51.45 25.95 -37.21
N LEU A 4 -52.18 26.94 -36.67
CA LEU A 4 -51.71 27.72 -35.51
C LEU A 4 -51.74 26.89 -34.22
N ALA A 5 -52.73 26.02 -34.06
CA ALA A 5 -52.80 25.10 -32.93
C ALA A 5 -51.64 24.10 -32.95
N ALA A 6 -51.31 23.56 -34.12
CA ALA A 6 -50.18 22.62 -34.30
C ALA A 6 -48.82 23.25 -33.93
N LEU A 7 -48.58 24.50 -34.34
CA LEU A 7 -47.35 25.23 -33.98
C LEU A 7 -47.26 25.51 -32.48
N GLY A 8 -48.37 25.84 -31.83
CA GLY A 8 -48.46 26.02 -30.38
C GLY A 8 -48.09 24.75 -29.62
N THR A 9 -48.62 23.59 -30.03
CA THR A 9 -48.27 22.29 -29.44
C THR A 9 -46.79 21.94 -29.63
N ILE A 10 -46.23 22.15 -30.82
CA ILE A 10 -44.80 21.88 -31.10
C ILE A 10 -43.90 22.76 -30.23
N TRP A 11 -44.25 24.03 -30.06
CA TRP A 11 -43.49 24.95 -29.20
C TRP A 11 -43.53 24.53 -27.72
N ILE A 12 -44.71 24.12 -27.21
CA ILE A 12 -44.86 23.64 -25.83
C ILE A 12 -44.04 22.36 -25.61
N ILE A 13 -44.10 21.40 -26.54
CA ILE A 13 -43.34 20.15 -26.47
C ILE A 13 -41.83 20.44 -26.47
N ASN A 14 -41.34 21.29 -27.38
CA ASN A 14 -39.92 21.67 -27.41
C ASN A 14 -39.48 22.40 -26.14
N LYS A 15 -40.35 23.21 -25.54
CA LYS A 15 -40.08 23.87 -24.26
C LYS A 15 -40.01 22.86 -23.12
N GLN A 16 -40.93 21.88 -23.08
CA GLN A 16 -40.92 20.80 -22.08
C GLN A 16 -39.68 19.91 -22.22
N ILE A 17 -39.28 19.54 -23.45
CA ILE A 17 -38.05 18.77 -23.70
C ILE A 17 -36.82 19.52 -23.19
N LYS A 18 -36.70 20.82 -23.51
CA LYS A 18 -35.58 21.63 -23.01
C LYS A 18 -35.55 21.73 -21.49
N GLN A 19 -36.70 21.86 -20.84
CA GLN A 19 -36.77 21.89 -19.37
C GLN A 19 -36.41 20.53 -18.74
N ALA A 20 -36.87 19.43 -19.34
CA ALA A 20 -36.51 18.09 -18.91
C ALA A 20 -35.00 17.84 -19.03
N ASP A 21 -34.38 18.22 -20.17
CA ASP A 21 -32.94 18.10 -20.39
C ASP A 21 -32.12 18.91 -19.36
N LEU A 22 -32.56 20.13 -19.03
CA LEU A 22 -31.92 20.94 -18.00
C LEU A 22 -32.02 20.27 -16.62
N SER A 23 -33.20 19.79 -16.25
CA SER A 23 -33.40 19.11 -14.96
C SER A 23 -32.60 17.80 -14.85
N HIS A 24 -32.50 17.01 -15.92
CA HIS A 24 -31.65 15.82 -15.96
C HIS A 24 -30.18 16.17 -15.82
N ARG A 25 -29.70 17.23 -16.48
CA ARG A 25 -28.30 17.69 -16.34
C ARG A 25 -28.00 18.16 -14.91
N GLU A 26 -28.93 18.83 -14.26
CA GLU A 26 -28.79 19.25 -12.86
C GLU A 26 -28.78 18.05 -11.91
N GLN A 27 -29.65 17.05 -12.14
CA GLN A 27 -29.67 15.80 -11.36
C GLN A 27 -28.35 15.02 -11.50
N ILE A 28 -27.81 14.89 -12.72
CA ILE A 28 -26.51 14.23 -12.95
C ILE A 28 -25.39 14.97 -12.20
N LYS A 29 -25.35 16.31 -12.30
CA LYS A 29 -24.34 17.10 -11.57
C LYS A 29 -24.45 16.93 -10.07
N GLN A 30 -25.67 16.92 -9.53
CA GLN A 30 -25.89 16.72 -8.10
C GLN A 30 -25.47 15.32 -7.65
N ALA A 31 -25.78 14.29 -8.43
CA ALA A 31 -25.33 12.92 -8.16
C ALA A 31 -23.80 12.81 -8.17
N ASP A 32 -23.13 13.44 -9.15
CA ASP A 32 -21.66 13.47 -9.23
C ASP A 32 -21.02 14.16 -8.02
N LEU A 33 -21.62 15.27 -7.55
CA LEU A 33 -21.15 15.97 -6.36
C LEU A 33 -21.30 15.12 -5.09
N LEU A 34 -22.45 14.48 -4.91
CA LEU A 34 -22.70 13.59 -3.78
C LEU A 34 -21.73 12.40 -3.77
N HIS A 35 -21.48 11.80 -4.94
CA HIS A 35 -20.52 10.71 -5.07
C HIS A 35 -19.08 11.15 -4.75
N LYS A 36 -18.68 12.35 -5.18
CA LYS A 36 -17.36 12.91 -4.84
C LYS A 36 -17.22 13.16 -3.35
N GLU A 37 -18.23 13.74 -2.71
CA GLU A 37 -18.24 13.99 -1.26
C GLU A 37 -18.24 12.70 -0.45
N GLU A 38 -18.99 11.68 -0.88
CA GLU A 38 -18.95 10.36 -0.27
C GLU A 38 -17.57 9.71 -0.39
N ARG A 39 -16.97 9.73 -1.60
CA ARG A 39 -15.61 9.22 -1.82
C ARG A 39 -14.58 9.90 -0.93
N LEU A 40 -14.64 11.23 -0.81
CA LEU A 40 -13.74 12.00 0.03
C LEU A 40 -13.87 11.63 1.51
N ARG A 41 -15.10 11.55 2.04
CA ARG A 41 -15.35 11.16 3.43
C ARG A 41 -14.84 9.75 3.74
N ARG A 42 -15.00 8.80 2.80
CA ARG A 42 -14.46 7.45 2.93
C ARG A 42 -12.93 7.44 2.93
N LEU A 43 -12.30 8.24 2.06
CA LEU A 43 -10.84 8.40 2.03
C LEU A 43 -10.31 8.98 3.33
N GLU A 44 -10.92 10.05 3.85
CA GLU A 44 -10.52 10.67 5.11
C GLU A 44 -10.65 9.70 6.28
N ALA A 45 -11.74 8.94 6.33
CA ALA A 45 -11.94 7.90 7.35
C ALA A 45 -10.85 6.81 7.26
N ALA A 46 -10.59 6.26 6.07
CA ALA A 46 -9.56 5.24 5.86
C ALA A 46 -8.14 5.77 6.20
N ARG A 47 -7.84 7.01 5.78
CA ARG A 47 -6.57 7.69 6.07
C ARG A 47 -6.39 7.93 7.57
N SER A 48 -7.45 8.27 8.31
CA SER A 48 -7.38 8.51 9.76
C SER A 48 -6.94 7.28 10.58
N VAL A 49 -7.23 6.07 10.09
CA VAL A 49 -6.84 4.81 10.75
C VAL A 49 -5.55 4.21 10.17
N MET A 50 -5.09 4.72 9.01
CA MET A 50 -3.87 4.27 8.33
C MET A 50 -2.61 4.28 9.23
N PRO A 51 -2.37 5.26 10.13
CA PRO A 51 -1.19 5.23 11.00
C PRO A 51 -1.09 3.98 11.87
N LEU A 52 -2.22 3.41 12.30
CA LEU A 52 -2.25 2.17 13.08
C LEU A 52 -1.82 0.98 12.22
N ALA A 53 -2.34 0.88 11.00
CA ALA A 53 -1.97 -0.16 10.04
C ALA A 53 -0.47 -0.08 9.69
N LEU A 54 0.05 1.12 9.42
CA LEU A 54 1.47 1.34 9.15
C LEU A 54 2.37 0.96 10.33
N SER A 55 1.95 1.28 11.56
CA SER A 55 2.68 0.89 12.77
C SER A 55 2.76 -0.63 12.92
N LYS A 56 1.67 -1.34 12.59
CA LYS A 56 1.65 -2.82 12.55
C LYS A 56 2.57 -3.38 11.47
N MET A 57 2.62 -2.75 10.29
CA MET A 57 3.56 -3.14 9.23
C MET A 57 5.02 -2.95 9.66
N CYS A 58 5.36 -1.82 10.28
CA CYS A 58 6.69 -1.59 10.83
C CYS A 58 7.05 -2.65 11.89
N GLY A 59 6.11 -2.96 12.79
CA GLY A 59 6.28 -4.01 13.80
C GLY A 59 6.47 -5.40 13.17
N TYR A 60 5.69 -5.74 12.15
CA TYR A 60 5.85 -6.96 11.36
C TYR A 60 7.23 -7.02 10.71
N SER A 61 7.64 -5.96 10.00
CA SER A 61 8.98 -5.89 9.39
C SER A 61 10.06 -6.16 10.42
N MET A 62 10.02 -5.50 11.58
CA MET A 62 10.98 -5.77 12.65
C MET A 62 10.99 -7.25 13.06
N ALA A 63 9.81 -7.85 13.24
CA ALA A 63 9.70 -9.26 13.56
C ALA A 63 10.28 -10.17 12.47
N CYS A 64 10.15 -9.80 11.19
CA CYS A 64 10.75 -10.52 10.06
C CYS A 64 12.27 -10.54 10.11
N ILE A 65 12.92 -9.40 10.38
CA ILE A 65 14.39 -9.34 10.49
C ILE A 65 14.84 -10.20 11.65
N LEU A 66 14.16 -10.05 12.78
CA LEU A 66 14.46 -10.79 13.99
C LEU A 66 14.30 -12.31 13.79
N TYR A 67 13.29 -12.75 13.06
CA TYR A 67 13.08 -14.14 12.64
C TYR A 67 14.16 -14.63 11.66
N ALA A 68 14.52 -13.84 10.66
CA ALA A 68 15.59 -14.18 9.74
C ALA A 68 16.95 -14.30 10.47
N LYS A 69 17.26 -13.36 11.38
CA LYS A 69 18.50 -13.38 12.18
C LYS A 69 18.59 -14.58 13.12
N SER A 70 17.48 -15.14 13.61
CA SER A 70 17.56 -16.32 14.49
C SER A 70 18.16 -17.55 13.81
N TYR A 71 18.11 -17.63 12.47
CA TYR A 71 18.77 -18.70 11.72
C TYR A 71 20.30 -18.60 11.78
N TRP A 72 20.87 -17.40 11.77
CA TRP A 72 22.32 -17.23 11.97
C TRP A 72 22.77 -17.48 13.41
N GLN A 73 21.90 -17.15 14.36
CA GLN A 73 22.21 -17.27 15.78
C GLN A 73 21.90 -18.66 16.35
N GLU A 74 21.40 -19.58 15.52
CA GLU A 74 20.93 -20.90 15.91
C GLU A 74 19.96 -20.86 17.11
N VAL A 75 19.14 -19.80 17.19
CA VAL A 75 18.14 -19.64 18.24
C VAL A 75 16.91 -20.45 17.85
N PRO A 76 16.60 -21.55 18.55
CA PRO A 76 15.45 -22.39 18.20
C PRO A 76 14.13 -21.67 18.45
N ASP A 77 13.10 -22.09 17.73
CA ASP A 77 11.68 -21.84 18.03
C ASP A 77 11.23 -20.37 18.04
N ARG A 78 11.83 -19.53 17.19
CA ARG A 78 11.26 -18.20 16.95
C ARG A 78 9.98 -18.32 16.13
N GLU A 79 8.87 -17.80 16.67
CA GLU A 79 7.60 -17.80 15.97
C GLU A 79 7.69 -17.01 14.67
N GLN A 80 7.19 -17.61 13.57
CA GLN A 80 7.16 -16.95 12.27
C GLN A 80 6.21 -15.75 12.32
N PRO A 81 6.64 -14.55 11.91
CA PRO A 81 5.77 -13.39 11.83
C PRO A 81 4.61 -13.61 10.85
N LEU A 82 3.40 -13.25 11.26
CA LEU A 82 2.19 -13.38 10.45
C LEU A 82 1.72 -12.01 9.93
N ILE A 83 1.17 -11.99 8.72
CA ILE A 83 0.45 -10.81 8.21
C ILE A 83 -0.84 -10.63 9.02
N SER A 84 -1.19 -9.37 9.24
CA SER A 84 -2.45 -8.98 9.87
C SER A 84 -3.48 -8.59 8.80
N ASP A 85 -4.63 -9.28 8.75
CA ASP A 85 -5.69 -9.02 7.76
C ASP A 85 -6.30 -7.62 7.85
N ASP A 86 -6.32 -7.04 9.06
CA ASP A 86 -6.84 -5.70 9.29
C ASP A 86 -5.98 -4.61 8.62
N VAL A 87 -4.66 -4.81 8.54
CA VAL A 87 -3.75 -3.93 7.79
C VAL A 87 -4.14 -3.91 6.32
N ILE A 88 -4.37 -5.08 5.73
CA ILE A 88 -4.77 -5.20 4.31
C ILE A 88 -6.14 -4.55 4.09
N SER A 89 -7.10 -4.74 5.01
CA SER A 89 -8.41 -4.11 4.90
C SER A 89 -8.31 -2.59 4.88
N VAL A 90 -7.55 -1.99 5.81
CA VAL A 90 -7.38 -0.53 5.88
C VAL A 90 -6.73 0.01 4.60
N LEU A 91 -5.67 -0.64 4.12
CA LEU A 91 -4.97 -0.19 2.91
C LEU A 91 -5.82 -0.38 1.64
N ARG A 92 -6.64 -1.43 1.57
CA ARG A 92 -7.62 -1.62 0.49
C ARG A 92 -8.62 -0.47 0.44
N ASP A 93 -9.16 -0.05 1.59
CA ASP A 93 -10.14 1.03 1.65
C ASP A 93 -9.52 2.37 1.17
N VAL A 94 -8.23 2.60 1.42
CA VAL A 94 -7.47 3.73 0.83
C VAL A 94 -7.33 3.55 -0.69
N VAL A 95 -6.97 2.37 -1.19
CA VAL A 95 -6.82 2.09 -2.63
C VAL A 95 -8.13 2.35 -3.39
N GLU A 96 -9.26 1.95 -2.81
CA GLU A 96 -10.59 2.13 -3.42
C GLU A 96 -11.02 3.59 -3.54
N THR A 97 -10.51 4.46 -2.66
CA THR A 97 -11.02 5.83 -2.50
C THR A 97 -10.01 6.91 -2.90
N ALA A 98 -8.71 6.65 -2.81
CA ALA A 98 -7.66 7.62 -3.12
C ALA A 98 -7.53 7.91 -4.62
N ASP A 99 -6.84 9.02 -4.94
CA ASP A 99 -6.46 9.35 -6.31
C ASP A 99 -5.39 8.41 -6.86
N ASP A 100 -5.20 8.40 -8.17
CA ASP A 100 -4.44 7.36 -8.86
C ASP A 100 -2.98 7.24 -8.37
N ASP A 101 -2.31 8.35 -8.08
CA ASP A 101 -0.92 8.32 -7.61
C ASP A 101 -0.79 7.68 -6.22
N ILE A 102 -1.64 8.08 -5.28
CA ILE A 102 -1.69 7.46 -3.94
C ILE A 102 -2.11 6.00 -4.05
N ARG A 103 -3.08 5.68 -4.92
CA ARG A 103 -3.53 4.31 -5.17
C ARG A 103 -2.38 3.43 -5.63
N ILE A 104 -1.54 3.91 -6.55
CA ILE A 104 -0.35 3.19 -7.04
C ILE A 104 0.65 2.99 -5.89
N ALA A 105 0.93 4.03 -5.11
CA ALA A 105 1.86 3.95 -3.98
C ALA A 105 1.38 2.92 -2.93
N VAL A 106 0.10 2.96 -2.53
CA VAL A 106 -0.44 2.02 -1.54
C VAL A 106 -0.46 0.59 -2.08
N ARG A 107 -0.76 0.39 -3.37
CA ARG A 107 -0.66 -0.95 -4.00
C ARG A 107 0.77 -1.49 -3.98
N SER A 108 1.77 -0.64 -4.24
CA SER A 108 3.19 -1.01 -4.12
C SER A 108 3.52 -1.46 -2.69
N LEU A 109 3.05 -0.71 -1.68
CA LEU A 109 3.22 -1.07 -0.27
C LEU A 109 2.56 -2.41 0.09
N ILE A 110 1.31 -2.65 -0.32
CA ILE A 110 0.60 -3.93 -0.12
C ILE A 110 1.36 -5.08 -0.79
N SER A 111 1.81 -4.89 -2.04
CA SER A 111 2.54 -5.91 -2.79
C SER A 111 3.81 -6.33 -2.06
N ARG A 112 4.61 -5.37 -1.58
CA ARG A 112 5.83 -5.67 -0.81
C ARG A 112 5.52 -6.38 0.50
N TYR A 113 4.44 -6.00 1.18
CA TYR A 113 4.02 -6.67 2.42
C TYR A 113 3.71 -8.15 2.20
N GLN A 114 2.97 -8.46 1.12
CA GLN A 114 2.63 -9.84 0.73
C GLN A 114 3.83 -10.63 0.24
N ILE A 115 4.72 -10.02 -0.55
CA ILE A 115 5.97 -10.64 -1.02
C ILE A 115 6.83 -11.05 0.17
N GLN A 116 7.03 -10.15 1.15
CA GLN A 116 7.81 -10.47 2.34
C GLN A 116 7.29 -11.70 3.10
N ALA A 117 5.96 -11.83 3.23
CA ALA A 117 5.38 -12.99 3.91
C ALA A 117 5.54 -14.29 3.12
N ALA A 118 5.43 -14.22 1.79
CA ALA A 118 5.71 -15.36 0.93
C ALA A 118 7.17 -15.80 1.07
N MET A 119 8.11 -14.86 1.04
CA MET A 119 9.54 -15.14 1.24
C MET A 119 9.84 -15.77 2.60
N LEU A 120 9.26 -15.24 3.68
CA LEU A 120 9.48 -15.81 5.02
C LEU A 120 8.95 -17.23 5.17
N ARG A 121 7.85 -17.56 4.49
CA ARG A 121 7.33 -18.94 4.47
C ARG A 121 8.30 -19.88 3.76
N ASP A 122 8.96 -19.40 2.71
CA ASP A 122 9.93 -20.19 1.97
C ASP A 122 11.28 -20.32 2.72
N LEU A 123 11.56 -19.43 3.68
CA LEU A 123 12.69 -19.53 4.61
C LEU A 123 12.49 -20.59 5.70
N ALA A 124 11.25 -20.99 5.99
CA ALA A 124 10.95 -21.93 7.07
C ALA A 124 11.54 -23.34 6.79
N PRO A 125 12.14 -24.00 7.79
CA PRO A 125 12.97 -25.20 7.64
C PRO A 125 12.18 -26.49 7.40
N GLU A 126 11.01 -26.44 6.75
CA GLU A 126 10.44 -27.66 6.19
C GLU A 126 11.48 -28.34 5.29
N PRO A 127 11.53 -29.69 5.24
CA PRO A 127 12.54 -30.46 4.50
C PRO A 127 12.33 -30.38 2.97
N ARG A 128 12.06 -29.19 2.44
CA ARG A 128 11.98 -28.91 1.02
C ARG A 128 13.39 -28.64 0.52
N LYS A 129 13.97 -29.68 -0.06
CA LYS A 129 15.07 -29.60 -1.03
C LYS A 129 14.61 -28.76 -2.24
N LEU A 130 14.56 -27.44 -2.12
CA LEU A 130 14.23 -26.51 -3.19
C LEU A 130 14.95 -25.19 -2.85
N VAL A 131 15.78 -24.48 -3.64
CA VAL A 131 16.42 -24.59 -4.97
C VAL A 131 17.48 -23.45 -5.00
N ALA A 132 18.57 -23.63 -5.75
CA ALA A 132 19.52 -22.64 -6.30
C ALA A 132 20.41 -21.75 -5.42
N PHE A 133 19.98 -21.19 -4.29
CA PHE A 133 20.76 -20.21 -3.51
C PHE A 133 21.17 -20.71 -2.12
N GLY A 134 22.23 -20.14 -1.55
CA GLY A 134 22.66 -20.46 -0.20
C GLY A 134 21.62 -20.01 0.85
N LEU A 135 21.50 -20.75 1.96
CA LEU A 135 20.66 -20.36 3.10
C LEU A 135 21.00 -18.93 3.57
N ASP A 136 22.29 -18.60 3.59
CA ASP A 136 22.79 -17.28 3.99
C ASP A 136 22.30 -16.15 3.08
N GLU A 137 22.30 -16.36 1.76
CA GLU A 137 21.78 -15.39 0.78
C GLU A 137 20.26 -15.20 0.94
N SER A 138 19.53 -16.28 1.22
CA SER A 138 18.09 -16.25 1.44
C SER A 138 17.72 -15.47 2.71
N ILE A 139 18.52 -15.63 3.77
CA ILE A 139 18.38 -14.86 5.02
C ILE A 139 18.67 -13.37 4.75
N ALA A 140 19.75 -13.09 4.02
CA ALA A 140 20.13 -11.73 3.65
C ALA A 140 19.01 -11.02 2.85
N ASP A 141 18.44 -11.69 1.85
CA ASP A 141 17.33 -11.17 1.05
C ASP A 141 16.09 -10.87 1.91
N ALA A 142 15.72 -11.81 2.79
CA ALA A 142 14.59 -11.63 3.68
C ALA A 142 14.78 -10.43 4.63
N ILE A 143 16.01 -10.16 5.07
CA ILE A 143 16.34 -9.00 5.90
C ILE A 143 16.24 -7.70 5.10
N ILE A 144 16.83 -7.67 3.90
CA ILE A 144 16.82 -6.48 3.03
C ILE A 144 15.38 -6.11 2.68
N ASP A 145 14.56 -7.07 2.26
CA ASP A 145 13.19 -6.80 1.85
C ASP A 145 12.31 -6.38 3.02
N ALA A 146 12.49 -6.96 4.21
CA ALA A 146 11.79 -6.49 5.40
C ALA A 146 12.22 -5.09 5.82
N THR A 147 13.50 -4.73 5.61
CA THR A 147 14.02 -3.38 5.82
C THR A 147 13.41 -2.38 4.84
N LYS A 148 13.37 -2.73 3.55
CA LYS A 148 12.71 -1.94 2.50
C LYS A 148 11.23 -1.75 2.84
N LEU A 149 10.54 -2.80 3.28
CA LEU A 149 9.14 -2.70 3.71
C LEU A 149 8.97 -1.74 4.89
N HIS A 150 9.85 -1.79 5.88
CA HIS A 150 9.82 -0.89 7.03
C HIS A 150 10.02 0.58 6.61
N ALA A 151 11.05 0.84 5.79
CA ALA A 151 11.34 2.17 5.27
C ALA A 151 10.19 2.70 4.41
N HIS A 152 9.63 1.87 3.54
CA HIS A 152 8.49 2.23 2.70
C HIS A 152 7.25 2.57 3.54
N ALA A 153 6.87 1.71 4.50
CA ALA A 153 5.76 1.99 5.41
C ALA A 153 5.98 3.30 6.19
N SER A 154 7.23 3.58 6.57
CA SER A 154 7.58 4.80 7.29
C SER A 154 7.37 6.07 6.46
N ASN A 155 7.59 6.02 5.15
CA ASN A 155 7.35 7.15 4.24
C ASN A 155 5.87 7.56 4.17
N PHE A 156 4.95 6.64 4.46
CA PHE A 156 3.51 6.93 4.44
C PHE A 156 3.03 7.71 5.68
N PHE A 157 3.79 7.80 6.77
CA PHE A 157 3.26 8.42 8.00
C PHE A 157 2.86 9.89 7.84
N LYS A 158 3.63 10.67 7.08
CA LYS A 158 3.29 12.09 6.82
C LYS A 158 1.97 12.21 6.06
N TYR A 159 1.79 11.36 5.05
CA TYR A 159 0.52 11.28 4.34
C TYR A 159 -0.59 10.85 5.30
N ALA A 160 -0.45 9.71 5.98
CA ALA A 160 -1.47 9.15 6.86
C ALA A 160 -1.92 10.07 8.01
N ARG A 161 -1.05 11.00 8.47
CA ARG A 161 -1.34 11.95 9.55
C ARG A 161 -1.93 13.29 9.08
N PHE A 162 -2.20 13.45 7.80
CA PHE A 162 -2.63 14.73 7.21
C PHE A 162 -1.55 15.84 7.31
N ASP A 163 -0.29 15.47 7.50
CA ASP A 163 0.84 16.41 7.55
C ASP A 163 1.35 16.79 6.14
N SER A 164 1.03 15.97 5.13
CA SER A 164 1.43 16.18 3.74
C SER A 164 0.48 15.50 2.76
N GLU A 165 0.22 16.13 1.62
CA GLU A 165 -0.45 15.52 0.46
C GLU A 165 0.55 14.97 -0.58
N ALA A 166 1.85 15.05 -0.29
CA ALA A 166 2.86 14.49 -1.18
C ALA A 166 2.72 12.97 -1.28
N VAL A 167 2.86 12.45 -2.49
CA VAL A 167 2.82 11.01 -2.76
C VAL A 167 4.01 10.35 -2.05
N PRO A 168 3.77 9.36 -1.17
CA PRO A 168 4.84 8.62 -0.53
C PRO A 168 5.70 7.92 -1.58
N LEU A 169 7.01 8.12 -1.51
CA LEU A 169 7.96 7.53 -2.45
C LEU A 169 8.44 6.16 -1.94
N ASP A 170 8.85 5.31 -2.89
CA ASP A 170 9.64 4.13 -2.57
C ASP A 170 10.91 4.53 -1.78
N PRO A 171 11.37 3.66 -0.85
CA PRO A 171 12.56 3.96 -0.06
C PRO A 171 13.81 4.02 -0.94
N THR A 172 14.69 4.96 -0.65
CA THR A 172 16.02 5.05 -1.28
C THR A 172 16.97 4.04 -0.65
N ASP A 173 18.03 3.67 -1.37
CA ASP A 173 19.05 2.76 -0.85
C ASP A 173 19.73 3.34 0.41
N ASP A 174 19.99 4.65 0.44
CA ASP A 174 20.52 5.34 1.64
C ASP A 174 19.61 5.20 2.87
N ALA A 175 18.28 5.22 2.66
CA ALA A 175 17.31 5.07 3.73
C ALA A 175 17.29 3.62 4.25
N VAL A 176 17.39 2.65 3.34
CA VAL A 176 17.50 1.23 3.67
C VAL A 176 18.80 0.97 4.43
N GLU A 177 19.92 1.50 3.95
CA GLU A 177 21.24 1.39 4.59
C GLU A 177 21.21 1.95 6.02
N SER A 178 20.68 3.17 6.18
CA SER A 178 20.55 3.82 7.49
C SER A 178 19.72 2.97 8.45
N GLN A 179 18.67 2.31 7.94
CA GLN A 179 17.80 1.44 8.73
C GLN A 179 18.49 0.12 9.11
N LEU A 180 19.26 -0.50 8.20
CA LEU A 180 20.08 -1.69 8.51
C LEU A 180 21.07 -1.39 9.64
N ARG A 181 21.80 -0.28 9.54
CA ARG A 181 22.74 0.17 10.58
C ARG A 181 22.03 0.42 11.91
N PHE A 182 20.85 1.04 11.89
CA PHE A 182 20.03 1.25 13.08
C PHE A 182 19.64 -0.07 13.77
N TRP A 183 19.47 -1.16 13.00
CA TRP A 183 19.20 -2.50 13.53
C TRP A 183 20.46 -3.28 13.92
N GLY A 184 21.62 -2.63 13.89
CA GLY A 184 22.90 -3.22 14.25
C GLY A 184 23.41 -4.22 13.22
N LEU A 185 22.90 -4.18 11.98
CA LEU A 185 23.42 -4.96 10.86
C LEU A 185 24.58 -4.19 10.23
N ASN A 186 25.81 -4.70 10.37
CA ASN A 186 27.02 -4.02 9.90
C ASN A 186 27.77 -4.90 8.89
N GLU A 187 28.52 -4.27 7.98
CA GLU A 187 29.24 -4.98 6.91
C GLU A 187 30.25 -5.99 7.46
N ASP A 188 30.84 -5.69 8.63
CA ASP A 188 31.79 -6.57 9.31
C ASP A 188 31.14 -7.80 9.96
N ILE A 189 29.86 -7.72 10.33
CA ILE A 189 29.15 -8.77 11.08
C ILE A 189 28.30 -9.62 10.13
N GLU A 190 27.62 -8.99 9.17
CA GLU A 190 26.70 -9.64 8.24
C GLU A 190 27.03 -9.29 6.77
N PRO A 191 28.20 -9.68 6.24
CA PRO A 191 28.67 -9.25 4.91
C PRO A 191 27.74 -9.69 3.76
N SER A 192 26.99 -10.79 3.93
CA SER A 192 26.03 -11.28 2.95
C SER A 192 24.88 -10.28 2.72
N VAL A 193 24.38 -9.61 3.77
CA VAL A 193 23.37 -8.54 3.65
C VAL A 193 23.88 -7.39 2.81
N TRP A 194 25.10 -6.96 3.07
CA TRP A 194 25.70 -5.80 2.39
C TRP A 194 26.07 -6.12 0.94
N SER A 195 26.55 -7.35 0.68
CA SER A 195 26.78 -7.83 -0.69
C SER A 195 25.48 -7.87 -1.49
N ARG A 196 24.41 -8.42 -0.92
CA ARG A 196 23.10 -8.53 -1.59
C ARG A 196 22.42 -7.17 -1.79
N MET A 197 22.65 -6.21 -0.90
CA MET A 197 22.14 -4.84 -1.08
C MET A 197 22.80 -4.16 -2.28
N LYS A 198 24.10 -4.38 -2.51
CA LYS A 198 24.86 -3.80 -3.63
C LYS A 198 24.52 -4.49 -4.95
N ASP A 199 24.33 -5.81 -4.92
CA ASP A 199 24.02 -6.65 -6.09
C ASP A 199 22.72 -7.45 -5.89
N PRO A 200 21.54 -6.82 -6.07
CA PRO A 200 20.25 -7.50 -6.04
C PRO A 200 20.12 -8.47 -7.23
N VAL A 201 19.49 -9.64 -7.00
CA VAL A 201 19.20 -10.65 -8.06
C VAL A 201 18.01 -10.22 -8.90
#